data_AF-A0A9C9UNR6-F1
#
_entry.id   AF-A0A9C9UNR6-F1
#
_cell.length_a   1.000
_cell.length_b   1.000
_cell.length_c   1.000
_cell.angle_alpha   90.00
_cell.angle_beta   90.00
_cell.angle_gamma   90.00
#
_symmetry.space_group_name_H-M   'P 1'
#
loop_
_entity.id
_entity.type
_entity.pdbx_description
1 polymer ?
#
loop_
_entity_poly.entity_id
_entity_poly.type
_entity_poly.pdbx_seq_one_letter_code
_entity_poly.pdbx_strand_id
1 'polypeptide(L)'
;MTEYVFTNNAVSTLATDIGSGDSSLSVASGEGGLFPSVDAGGDEAFYILVEEGSKKEWMLCTARSGDTLSVTRSANPQSFSAGASVKLALNATILNSFMQKGVFRTVTEDPVDNLAAEYQGEEVYNSTTQEWWKHCTGTTWKKITWSEE
;
A
#
# COMPACT_ATOMS: atom_id res chain seq x y z
N MET A 1 11.77 -1.68 2.50
CA MET A 1 10.57 -0.82 2.66
C MET A 1 9.66 -1.27 1.55
N THR A 2 8.40 -1.61 1.84
CA THR A 2 7.54 -2.18 0.81
C THR A 2 7.23 -1.17 -0.29
N GLU A 3 7.52 -1.51 -1.53
CA GLU A 3 7.09 -0.78 -2.72
C GLU A 3 5.74 -1.34 -3.18
N TYR A 4 4.74 -0.46 -3.33
CA TYR A 4 3.44 -0.90 -3.83
C TYR A 4 3.34 -0.73 -5.34
N VAL A 5 3.12 -1.83 -6.04
CA VAL A 5 3.07 -1.89 -7.52
C VAL A 5 1.64 -2.03 -8.03
N PHE A 6 1.39 -1.57 -9.27
CA PHE A 6 0.04 -1.58 -9.86
C PHE A 6 0.05 -1.85 -11.35
N THR A 7 -1.04 -2.47 -11.83
CA THR A 7 -1.41 -2.54 -13.25
C THR A 7 -2.82 -1.98 -13.43
N ASN A 8 -3.11 -1.42 -14.60
CA ASN A 8 -4.43 -0.88 -14.88
C ASN A 8 -5.44 -2.01 -15.09
N ASN A 9 -6.60 -1.92 -14.43
CA ASN A 9 -7.77 -2.77 -14.67
C ASN A 9 -7.52 -4.29 -14.52
N ALA A 10 -6.65 -4.71 -13.60
CA ALA A 10 -6.48 -6.14 -13.31
C ALA A 10 -7.72 -6.69 -12.60
N VAL A 11 -8.48 -7.53 -13.32
CA VAL A 11 -9.72 -8.16 -12.85
C VAL A 11 -9.73 -9.61 -13.33
N SER A 12 -10.12 -10.53 -12.43
CA SER A 12 -10.27 -11.95 -12.68
C SER A 12 -11.37 -12.52 -11.76
N THR A 13 -11.56 -13.84 -11.79
CA THR A 13 -12.26 -14.61 -10.76
C THR A 13 -11.35 -15.61 -10.05
N LEU A 14 -11.79 -16.15 -8.92
CA LEU A 14 -11.16 -17.29 -8.26
C LEU A 14 -11.34 -18.57 -9.09
N ALA A 15 -10.26 -19.31 -9.33
CA ALA A 15 -10.31 -20.62 -10.00
C ALA A 15 -10.84 -21.74 -9.10
N THR A 16 -10.60 -21.63 -7.79
CA THR A 16 -11.03 -22.62 -6.78
C THR A 16 -11.53 -21.92 -5.53
N ASP A 17 -12.31 -22.63 -4.71
CA ASP A 17 -12.69 -22.18 -3.38
C ASP A 17 -11.45 -21.90 -2.53
N ILE A 18 -11.54 -20.89 -1.65
CA ILE A 18 -10.56 -20.62 -0.60
C ILE A 18 -11.25 -20.51 0.75
N GLY A 19 -10.64 -21.11 1.77
CA GLY A 19 -11.00 -20.98 3.17
C GLY A 19 -10.35 -19.77 3.85
N SER A 20 -10.73 -19.56 5.10
CA SER A 20 -10.17 -18.51 5.96
C SER A 20 -8.70 -18.74 6.35
N GLY A 21 -8.20 -19.99 6.21
CA GLY A 21 -6.82 -20.35 6.52
C GLY A 21 -5.86 -20.30 5.33
N ASP A 22 -6.38 -20.11 4.12
CA ASP A 22 -5.55 -20.14 2.91
C ASP A 22 -4.75 -18.85 2.76
N SER A 23 -3.44 -19.00 2.58
CA SER A 23 -2.47 -17.93 2.32
C SER A 23 -2.10 -17.81 0.84
N SER A 24 -2.77 -18.56 -0.01
CA SER A 24 -2.67 -18.45 -1.46
C SER A 24 -4.04 -18.61 -2.10
N LEU A 25 -4.18 -18.04 -3.30
CA LEU A 25 -5.35 -18.22 -4.14
C LEU A 25 -4.93 -18.30 -5.60
N SER A 26 -5.70 -19.01 -6.41
CA SER A 26 -5.50 -19.05 -7.86
C SER A 26 -6.57 -18.21 -8.53
N VAL A 27 -6.13 -17.30 -9.40
CA VAL A 27 -7.01 -16.61 -10.34
C VAL A 27 -7.33 -17.51 -11.54
N ALA A 28 -8.27 -17.11 -12.39
CA ALA A 28 -8.66 -17.91 -13.55
C ALA A 28 -7.45 -18.19 -14.47
N SER A 29 -7.50 -19.32 -15.18
CA SER A 29 -6.33 -19.81 -15.91
C SER A 29 -5.86 -18.82 -16.98
N GLY A 30 -4.58 -18.45 -16.93
CA GLY A 30 -3.95 -17.47 -17.82
C GLY A 30 -4.19 -16.01 -17.42
N GLU A 31 -5.01 -15.74 -16.40
CA GLU A 31 -5.34 -14.37 -15.97
C GLU A 31 -4.38 -13.83 -14.89
N GLY A 32 -3.44 -14.64 -14.38
CA GLY A 32 -2.41 -14.17 -13.46
C GLY A 32 -1.54 -13.05 -14.03
N GLY A 33 -1.32 -13.06 -15.35
CA GLY A 33 -0.56 -12.02 -16.05
C GLY A 33 -1.22 -10.64 -16.08
N LEU A 34 -2.50 -10.52 -15.69
CA LEU A 34 -3.18 -9.23 -15.55
C LEU A 34 -2.68 -8.45 -14.33
N PHE A 35 -2.19 -9.15 -13.32
CA PHE A 35 -1.71 -8.59 -12.05
C PHE A 35 -0.21 -8.30 -12.11
N PRO A 36 0.31 -7.37 -11.28
CA PRO A 36 1.73 -7.07 -11.21
C PRO A 36 2.58 -8.34 -11.00
N SER A 37 3.79 -8.35 -11.56
CA SER A 37 4.79 -9.34 -11.18
C SER A 37 5.35 -8.93 -9.82
N VAL A 38 5.32 -9.86 -8.86
CA VAL A 38 5.90 -9.66 -7.53
C VAL A 38 6.62 -10.93 -7.15
N ASP A 39 7.91 -10.81 -6.85
CA ASP A 39 8.76 -11.94 -6.50
C ASP A 39 8.61 -12.32 -5.02
N ALA A 40 8.60 -13.62 -4.74
CA ALA A 40 8.52 -14.12 -3.37
C ALA A 40 9.73 -13.67 -2.55
N GLY A 41 9.49 -12.97 -1.44
CA GLY A 41 10.53 -12.42 -0.58
C GLY A 41 11.17 -11.12 -1.09
N GLY A 42 10.63 -10.54 -2.17
CA GLY A 42 10.97 -9.18 -2.61
C GLY A 42 10.35 -8.10 -1.72
N ASP A 43 10.71 -6.85 -2.01
CA ASP A 43 10.14 -5.67 -1.36
C ASP A 43 8.84 -5.17 -2.02
N GLU A 44 8.38 -5.79 -3.10
CA GLU A 44 7.17 -5.37 -3.83
C GLU A 44 5.90 -6.04 -3.28
N ALA A 45 4.77 -5.35 -3.36
CA ALA A 45 3.45 -5.91 -3.05
C ALA A 45 2.32 -5.15 -3.75
N PHE A 46 1.13 -5.74 -3.82
CA PHE A 46 -0.08 -5.04 -4.26
C PHE A 46 -1.32 -5.53 -3.52
N TYR A 47 -2.35 -4.70 -3.40
CA TYR A 47 -3.61 -5.11 -2.80
C TYR A 47 -4.57 -5.67 -3.85
N ILE A 48 -5.27 -6.72 -3.45
CA ILE A 48 -6.44 -7.22 -4.15
C ILE A 48 -7.67 -7.10 -3.25
N LEU A 49 -8.82 -6.92 -3.89
CA LEU A 49 -10.13 -7.05 -3.29
C LEU A 49 -10.79 -8.31 -3.84
N VAL A 50 -11.18 -9.22 -2.95
CA VAL A 50 -12.00 -10.38 -3.27
C VAL A 50 -13.44 -10.11 -2.85
N GLU A 51 -14.40 -10.26 -3.78
CA GLU A 51 -15.81 -9.98 -3.54
C GLU A 51 -16.70 -11.16 -3.94
N GLU A 52 -17.65 -11.50 -3.07
CA GLU A 52 -18.69 -12.50 -3.33
C GLU A 52 -19.98 -12.12 -2.58
N GLY A 53 -20.99 -11.66 -3.32
CA GLY A 53 -22.23 -11.16 -2.72
C GLY A 53 -21.96 -10.00 -1.76
N SER A 54 -22.20 -10.20 -0.46
CA SER A 54 -21.91 -9.22 0.60
C SER A 54 -20.52 -9.36 1.22
N LYS A 55 -19.77 -10.43 0.91
CA LYS A 55 -18.41 -10.67 1.44
C LYS A 55 -17.41 -9.83 0.65
N LYS A 56 -16.50 -9.18 1.36
CA LYS A 56 -15.45 -8.32 0.80
C LYS A 56 -14.20 -8.44 1.67
N GLU A 57 -13.10 -8.88 1.07
CA GLU A 57 -11.83 -8.96 1.78
C GLU A 57 -10.71 -8.31 0.97
N TRP A 58 -10.03 -7.35 1.59
CA TRP A 58 -8.77 -6.81 1.11
C TRP A 58 -7.62 -7.72 1.53
N MET A 59 -6.82 -8.17 0.58
CA MET A 59 -5.65 -9.02 0.83
C MET A 59 -4.41 -8.37 0.22
N LEU A 60 -3.27 -8.48 0.90
CA LEU A 60 -1.99 -8.00 0.39
C LEU A 60 -1.29 -9.14 -0.34
N CYS A 61 -1.14 -9.04 -1.65
CA CYS A 61 -0.37 -9.98 -2.46
C CYS A 61 1.12 -9.68 -2.33
N THR A 62 1.89 -10.69 -1.92
CA THR A 62 3.34 -10.59 -1.65
C THR A 62 4.18 -11.46 -2.59
N ALA A 63 3.53 -12.29 -3.42
CA ALA A 63 4.19 -13.00 -4.50
C ALA A 63 3.18 -13.43 -5.56
N ARG A 64 3.61 -13.54 -6.82
CA ARG A 64 2.84 -14.17 -7.88
C ARG A 64 3.66 -15.22 -8.61
N SER A 65 3.07 -16.40 -8.82
CA SER A 65 3.65 -17.47 -9.65
C SER A 65 2.60 -17.97 -10.62
N GLY A 66 2.71 -17.57 -11.89
CA GLY A 66 1.66 -17.82 -12.89
C GLY A 66 0.33 -17.20 -12.45
N ASP A 67 -0.67 -18.07 -12.27
CA ASP A 67 -2.03 -17.73 -11.83
C ASP A 67 -2.21 -17.79 -10.29
N THR A 68 -1.17 -18.18 -9.54
CA THR A 68 -1.24 -18.26 -8.08
C THR A 68 -0.70 -16.99 -7.44
N LEU A 69 -1.52 -16.39 -6.58
CA LEU A 69 -1.17 -15.23 -5.75
C LEU A 69 -0.93 -15.69 -4.30
N SER A 70 0.24 -15.38 -3.75
CA SER A 70 0.50 -15.53 -2.31
C SER A 70 0.06 -14.27 -1.59
N VAL A 71 -0.76 -14.43 -0.56
CA VAL A 71 -1.46 -13.31 0.08
C VAL A 71 -1.32 -13.32 1.60
N THR A 72 -1.19 -12.13 2.16
CA THR A 72 -1.48 -11.86 3.58
C THR A 72 -2.95 -11.48 3.69
N ARG A 73 -3.69 -12.26 4.50
CA ARG A 73 -5.13 -12.09 4.73
C ARG A 73 -5.43 -10.95 5.68
N SER A 74 -6.68 -10.50 5.69
CA SER A 74 -7.15 -9.53 6.67
C SER A 74 -7.16 -10.13 8.09
N ALA A 75 -7.37 -9.29 9.12
CA ALA A 75 -7.48 -9.76 10.51
C ALA A 75 -8.71 -10.66 10.76
N ASN A 76 -9.72 -10.61 9.88
CA ASN A 76 -10.93 -11.43 9.95
C ASN A 76 -11.16 -12.12 8.59
N PRO A 77 -10.35 -13.13 8.24
CA PRO A 77 -10.39 -13.76 6.93
C PRO A 77 -11.73 -14.46 6.65
N GLN A 78 -12.24 -14.32 5.44
CA GLN A 78 -13.50 -14.93 5.00
C GLN A 78 -13.25 -16.06 3.99
N SER A 79 -14.14 -17.04 3.91
CA SER A 79 -14.10 -18.03 2.82
C SER A 79 -14.80 -17.47 1.57
N PHE A 80 -14.28 -17.79 0.40
CA PHE A 80 -14.82 -17.41 -0.90
C PHE A 80 -14.92 -18.63 -1.81
N SER A 81 -15.98 -18.72 -2.60
CA SER A 81 -16.12 -19.80 -3.59
C SER A 81 -15.45 -19.44 -4.92
N ALA A 82 -15.14 -20.47 -5.70
CA ALA A 82 -14.72 -20.34 -7.09
C ALA A 82 -15.73 -19.45 -7.85
N GLY A 83 -15.21 -18.58 -8.72
CA GLY A 83 -16.00 -17.57 -9.41
C GLY A 83 -16.17 -16.25 -8.65
N ALA A 84 -15.77 -16.15 -7.38
CA ALA A 84 -15.70 -14.86 -6.68
C ALA A 84 -14.78 -13.89 -7.44
N SER A 85 -15.12 -12.60 -7.44
CA SER A 85 -14.36 -11.60 -8.20
C SER A 85 -13.06 -11.26 -7.48
N VAL A 86 -11.96 -11.18 -8.22
CA VAL A 86 -10.64 -10.77 -7.73
C VAL A 86 -10.21 -9.54 -8.53
N LYS A 87 -9.96 -8.42 -7.84
CA LYS A 87 -9.57 -7.15 -8.49
C LYS A 87 -8.34 -6.58 -7.83
N LEU A 88 -7.38 -6.09 -8.61
CA LEU A 88 -6.41 -5.15 -8.06
C LEU A 88 -7.14 -3.85 -7.75
N ALA A 89 -7.07 -3.42 -6.50
CA ALA A 89 -7.77 -2.23 -6.09
C ALA A 89 -7.00 -1.47 -4.99
N LEU A 90 -7.33 -0.19 -4.85
CA LEU A 90 -6.74 0.69 -3.85
C LEU A 90 -7.64 0.74 -2.61
N ASN A 91 -7.02 0.72 -1.43
CA ASN A 91 -7.68 0.97 -0.15
C ASN A 91 -7.09 2.22 0.55
N ALA A 92 -7.70 2.62 1.67
CA ALA A 92 -7.22 3.79 2.41
C ALA A 92 -5.78 3.60 2.94
N THR A 93 -5.44 2.40 3.41
CA THR A 93 -4.10 2.07 3.94
C THR A 93 -3.00 2.36 2.91
N ILE A 94 -3.21 1.92 1.67
CA ILE A 94 -2.24 2.15 0.61
C ILE A 94 -2.20 3.62 0.21
N LEU A 95 -3.35 4.30 0.04
CA LEU A 95 -3.38 5.72 -0.33
C LEU A 95 -2.74 6.62 0.72
N ASN A 96 -2.84 6.28 2.01
CA ASN A 96 -2.16 6.99 3.11
C ASN A 96 -0.65 6.75 3.14
N SER A 97 -0.14 5.73 2.42
CA SER A 97 1.30 5.48 2.30
C SER A 97 1.95 6.29 1.19
N PHE A 98 1.17 6.94 0.32
CA PHE A 98 1.67 7.77 -0.78
C PHE A 98 1.62 9.26 -0.43
N MET A 99 2.67 9.98 -0.83
CA MET A 99 2.60 11.44 -0.89
C MET A 99 1.59 11.85 -1.97
N GLN A 100 0.60 12.66 -1.60
CA GLN A 100 -0.28 13.28 -2.57
C GLN A 100 0.42 14.49 -3.18
N LYS A 101 0.50 14.55 -4.52
CA LYS A 101 1.15 15.64 -5.26
C LYS A 101 0.56 16.99 -4.84
N GLY A 102 1.29 17.76 -4.04
CA GLY A 102 0.95 19.15 -3.71
C GLY A 102 0.88 19.51 -2.22
N VAL A 103 1.05 18.58 -1.28
CA VAL A 103 1.12 18.92 0.14
C VAL A 103 2.57 19.25 0.53
N PHE A 104 3.10 20.37 0.02
CA PHE A 104 4.24 21.01 0.70
C PHE A 104 3.67 21.86 1.81
N ARG A 105 3.61 21.31 3.01
CA ARG A 105 3.08 22.02 4.15
C ARG A 105 4.06 23.13 4.53
N THR A 106 3.56 24.36 4.50
CA THR A 106 4.31 25.54 4.97
C THR A 106 3.88 25.83 6.40
N VAL A 107 4.85 26.03 7.28
CA VAL A 107 4.66 26.40 8.68
C VAL A 107 5.23 27.79 8.94
N THR A 108 4.78 28.45 10.00
CA THR A 108 5.28 29.77 10.43
C THR A 108 6.12 29.70 11.70
N GLU A 109 6.19 28.54 12.33
CA GLU A 109 6.85 28.28 13.61
C GLU A 109 7.71 27.01 13.52
N ASP A 110 8.61 26.83 14.48
CA ASP A 110 9.43 25.62 14.58
C ASP A 110 8.54 24.39 14.79
N PRO A 111 8.59 23.38 13.90
CA PRO A 111 7.74 22.20 14.00
C PRO A 111 8.13 21.26 15.15
N VAL A 112 9.33 21.36 15.72
CA VAL A 112 9.79 20.51 16.83
C VAL A 112 8.87 20.67 18.04
N ASP A 113 8.36 19.54 18.54
CA ASP A 113 7.43 19.43 19.68
C ASP A 113 6.05 20.11 19.50
N ASN A 114 5.86 20.89 18.44
CA ASN A 114 4.63 21.62 18.15
C ASN A 114 3.79 20.98 17.03
N LEU A 115 4.41 20.18 16.16
CA LEU A 115 3.77 19.62 14.97
C LEU A 115 3.88 18.10 14.95
N ALA A 116 2.73 17.40 14.89
CA ALA A 116 2.71 15.99 14.50
C ALA A 116 2.70 15.89 12.97
N ALA A 117 3.47 14.96 12.42
CA ALA A 117 3.46 14.73 10.99
C ALA A 117 2.17 14.05 10.52
N GLU A 118 1.71 14.42 9.32
CA GLU A 118 0.59 13.81 8.63
C GLU A 118 0.96 12.44 8.06
N TYR A 119 2.24 12.25 7.71
CA TYR A 119 2.79 10.99 7.20
C TYR A 119 4.27 10.82 7.59
N GLN A 120 4.74 9.57 7.60
CA GLN A 120 6.13 9.28 7.97
C GLN A 120 7.10 9.91 6.96
N GLY A 121 8.03 10.72 7.47
CA GLY A 121 9.03 11.40 6.65
C GLY A 121 8.52 12.66 5.95
N GLU A 122 7.41 13.25 6.40
CA GLU A 122 6.93 14.57 5.97
C GLU A 122 8.04 15.61 6.00
N GLU A 123 8.05 16.47 4.97
CA GLU A 123 8.94 17.61 4.87
C GLU A 123 8.10 18.90 4.89
N VAL A 124 8.48 19.82 5.78
CA VAL A 124 7.78 21.10 5.94
C VAL A 124 8.74 22.26 5.73
N TYR A 125 8.25 23.33 5.11
CA TYR A 125 8.98 24.57 4.94
C TYR A 125 8.55 25.59 6.00
N ASN A 126 9.47 26.04 6.84
CA ASN A 126 9.23 27.16 7.74
C ASN A 126 9.42 28.47 6.96
N SER A 127 8.31 29.15 6.69
CA SER A 127 8.30 30.41 5.93
C SER A 127 8.91 31.60 6.67
N THR A 128 8.97 31.56 8.00
CA THR A 128 9.56 32.61 8.84
C THR A 128 11.08 32.49 8.85
N THR A 129 11.60 31.28 9.10
CA THR A 129 13.06 31.04 9.16
C THR A 129 13.66 30.71 7.79
N GLN A 130 12.82 30.44 6.79
CA GLN A 130 13.19 30.01 5.45
C GLN A 130 13.94 28.67 5.42
N GLU A 131 13.59 27.77 6.33
CA GLU A 131 14.28 26.50 6.53
C GLU A 131 13.37 25.30 6.23
N TRP A 132 13.96 24.23 5.70
CA TRP A 132 13.28 22.96 5.52
C TRP A 132 13.52 22.04 6.71
N TRP A 133 12.48 21.29 7.09
CA TRP A 133 12.49 20.34 8.21
C TRP A 133 11.96 19.00 7.74
N LYS A 134 12.53 17.91 8.26
CA LYS A 134 12.11 16.54 7.99
C LYS A 134 11.64 15.85 9.27
N HIS A 135 10.46 15.24 9.22
CA HIS A 135 9.91 14.47 10.32
C HIS A 135 10.75 13.24 10.63
N CYS A 136 10.90 12.95 11.92
CA CYS A 136 11.55 11.73 12.40
C CYS A 136 10.51 10.75 12.97
N THR A 137 9.87 11.10 14.09
CA THR A 137 8.83 10.30 14.76
C THR A 137 7.99 11.18 15.70
N GLY A 138 6.70 10.90 15.87
CA GLY A 138 5.83 11.70 16.75
C GLY A 138 5.86 13.19 16.37
N THR A 139 6.30 14.04 17.29
CA THR A 139 6.51 15.49 17.11
C THR A 139 7.98 15.90 16.93
N THR A 140 8.87 14.93 16.67
CA THR A 140 10.31 15.21 16.49
C THR A 140 10.63 15.47 15.01
N TRP A 141 11.33 16.57 14.77
CA TRP A 141 11.75 17.03 13.44
C TRP A 141 13.25 17.33 13.42
N LYS A 142 13.87 17.21 12.26
CA LYS A 142 15.26 17.61 12.02
C LYS A 142 15.32 18.64 10.91
N LYS A 143 16.00 19.74 11.18
CA LYS A 143 16.33 20.75 10.17
C LYS A 143 17.20 20.13 9.08
N ILE A 144 16.83 20.34 7.82
CA ILE A 144 17.64 19.97 6.66
C ILE A 144 18.70 21.05 6.49
N THR A 145 19.97 20.65 6.51
CA THR A 145 21.12 21.52 6.24
C THR A 145 21.82 21.04 4.99
N TRP A 146 22.12 21.96 4.09
CA TRP A 146 22.88 21.70 2.88
C TRP A 146 24.32 22.14 3.17
N SER A 147 25.31 21.26 2.95
CA SER A 147 26.71 21.67 2.92
C SER A 147 26.96 22.41 1.62
N GLU A 148 27.45 23.64 1.69
CA GLU A 148 28.02 24.32 0.53
C GLU A 148 29.34 23.60 0.17
N GLU A 149 29.45 23.13 -1.07
CA GLU A 149 30.72 22.66 -1.66
C GLU A 149 31.66 23.85 -1.94
#